data_AF-A0A935PWI3-F1
#
_entry.id   AF-A0A935PWI3-F1
#
_cell.length_a   1.000
_cell.length_b   1.000
_cell.length_c   1.000
_cell.angle_alpha   90.00
_cell.angle_beta   90.00
_cell.angle_gamma   90.00
#
_symmetry.space_group_name_H-M   'P 1'
#
loop_
_entity.id
_entity.type
_entity.pdbx_description
1 polymer ?
#
loop_
_entity_poly.entity_id
_entity_poly.type
_entity_poly.pdbx_seq_one_letter_code
_entity_poly.pdbx_strand_id
1 'polypeptide(L)'
;MQFSAPAGTVFTGQNVGANGFDTVDSDADVTTGKTQIVTLAQGEHNPTLDAGVYAPAKLSGYVYKDVGNDGVRNSEPAIAGVVLTLTGTNGLGQPVTATATTDANGFYQFINLAPGTYTVSGAAGGLHRRQGHRGQHGRQQRGQRRAQRHHAGPGANSVENNFGEIVTASLGDRPGPTPTATASRRPVRSASSAPLSR
;
A
#
# COMPACT_ATOMS: atom_id res chain seq x y z
N MET A 1 33.57 13.84 -17.22
CA MET A 1 34.18 12.84 -16.32
C MET A 1 33.25 11.63 -16.19
N GLN A 2 33.66 10.55 -15.52
CA GLN A 2 32.78 9.40 -15.23
C GLN A 2 32.96 8.93 -13.78
N PHE A 3 31.85 8.85 -13.05
CA PHE A 3 31.76 8.31 -11.71
C PHE A 3 31.42 6.81 -11.74
N SER A 4 31.88 6.08 -10.72
CA SER A 4 31.46 4.71 -10.44
C SER A 4 30.69 4.69 -9.13
N ALA A 5 29.42 4.30 -9.17
CA ALA A 5 28.62 4.17 -7.97
C ALA A 5 29.18 3.02 -7.09
N PRO A 6 29.30 3.21 -5.77
CA PRO A 6 29.59 2.12 -4.84
C PRO A 6 28.61 0.95 -4.99
N ALA A 7 29.06 -0.26 -4.64
CA ALA A 7 28.19 -1.43 -4.69
C ALA A 7 26.94 -1.23 -3.81
N GLY A 8 25.76 -1.50 -4.37
CA GLY A 8 24.49 -1.40 -3.66
C GLY A 8 23.86 0.01 -3.63
N THR A 9 24.45 0.99 -4.32
CA THR A 9 23.85 2.31 -4.52
C THR A 9 23.47 2.55 -5.97
N VAL A 10 22.64 3.57 -6.19
CA VAL A 10 22.22 4.06 -7.51
C VAL A 10 22.38 5.58 -7.54
N PHE A 11 22.67 6.14 -8.72
CA PHE A 11 22.81 7.58 -8.88
C PHE A 11 21.48 8.32 -8.66
N THR A 12 21.56 9.50 -8.05
CA THR A 12 20.43 10.46 -8.01
C THR A 12 20.20 11.08 -9.38
N GLY A 13 19.01 11.64 -9.60
CA GLY A 13 18.68 12.26 -10.89
C GLY A 13 19.67 13.36 -11.26
N GLN A 14 20.04 13.39 -12.54
CA GLN A 14 20.91 14.43 -13.09
C GLN A 14 20.17 15.77 -13.17
N ASN A 15 20.83 16.87 -12.81
CA ASN A 15 20.35 18.24 -12.97
C ASN A 15 18.95 18.48 -12.37
N VAL A 16 18.70 17.95 -11.16
CA VAL A 16 17.40 18.01 -10.50
C VAL A 16 17.21 19.34 -9.78
N GLY A 17 16.15 20.04 -10.16
CA GLY A 17 15.78 21.33 -9.60
C GLY A 17 16.09 22.41 -10.63
N ALA A 18 15.06 23.11 -11.10
CA ALA A 18 15.17 24.12 -12.16
C ALA A 18 15.88 25.42 -11.72
N ASN A 19 16.85 25.31 -10.81
CA ASN A 19 17.56 26.41 -10.19
C ASN A 19 18.89 26.73 -10.89
N GLY A 20 19.34 25.91 -11.86
CA GLY A 20 20.50 26.21 -12.69
C GLY A 20 21.81 26.36 -11.90
N PHE A 21 21.86 25.81 -10.69
CA PHE A 21 23.02 25.84 -9.82
C PHE A 21 23.70 24.46 -9.83
N ASP A 22 24.76 24.36 -10.62
CA ASP A 22 25.69 23.22 -10.80
C ASP A 22 26.34 22.71 -9.48
N THR A 23 26.03 23.32 -8.34
CA THR A 23 26.61 22.98 -7.01
C THR A 23 25.60 22.35 -6.06
N VAL A 24 24.37 22.09 -6.52
CA VAL A 24 23.24 21.69 -5.66
C VAL A 24 22.61 20.37 -6.12
N ASP A 25 22.81 20.00 -7.38
CA ASP A 25 22.32 18.78 -8.00
C ASP A 25 23.44 17.97 -8.66
N SER A 26 23.14 16.73 -9.03
CA SER A 26 24.13 15.81 -9.58
C SER A 26 24.34 16.02 -11.08
N ASP A 27 25.61 16.01 -11.50
CA ASP A 27 25.99 16.08 -12.91
C ASP A 27 26.06 14.72 -13.59
N ALA A 28 26.13 13.64 -12.82
CA ALA A 28 26.25 12.30 -13.36
C ALA A 28 24.94 11.78 -13.94
N ASP A 29 24.98 11.34 -15.19
CA ASP A 29 23.91 10.56 -15.81
C ASP A 29 23.63 9.28 -15.02
N VAL A 30 22.35 9.01 -14.76
CA VAL A 30 21.91 7.92 -13.85
C VAL A 30 22.28 6.52 -14.33
N THR A 31 22.54 6.34 -15.63
CA THR A 31 22.81 5.04 -16.24
C THR A 31 24.30 4.83 -16.48
N THR A 32 25.00 5.88 -16.89
CA THR A 32 26.38 5.83 -17.36
C THR A 32 27.38 6.39 -16.35
N GLY A 33 26.92 7.15 -15.35
CA GLY A 33 27.76 7.87 -14.40
C GLY A 33 28.55 9.02 -15.03
N LYS A 34 28.25 9.40 -16.27
CA LYS A 34 29.01 10.43 -17.01
C LYS A 34 28.44 11.81 -16.77
N THR A 35 29.34 12.79 -16.62
CA THR A 35 28.99 14.22 -16.60
C THR A 35 29.00 14.80 -18.01
N GLN A 36 28.57 16.06 -18.13
CA GLN A 36 28.82 16.92 -19.28
C GLN A 36 30.31 17.02 -19.62
N ILE A 37 30.59 17.35 -20.89
CA ILE A 37 31.94 17.67 -21.35
C ILE A 37 32.30 19.06 -20.82
N VAL A 38 33.44 19.16 -20.14
CA VAL A 38 33.98 20.43 -19.63
C VAL A 38 35.35 20.65 -20.24
N THR A 39 35.60 21.87 -20.73
CA THR A 39 36.89 22.32 -21.23
C THR A 39 37.46 23.32 -20.22
N LEU A 40 38.63 23.03 -19.66
CA LEU A 40 39.30 23.91 -18.70
C LEU A 40 40.50 24.60 -19.37
N ALA A 41 40.63 25.91 -19.17
CA ALA A 41 41.83 26.65 -19.54
C ALA A 41 42.98 26.42 -18.52
N GLN A 42 44.20 26.81 -18.87
CA GLN A 42 45.34 26.69 -17.97
C GLN A 42 45.09 27.50 -16.69
N GLY A 43 45.16 26.83 -15.53
CA GLY A 43 44.93 27.43 -14.22
C GLY A 43 43.47 27.48 -13.78
N GLU A 44 42.53 27.00 -14.61
CA GLU A 44 41.12 26.92 -14.26
C GLU A 44 40.84 25.68 -13.40
N HIS A 45 39.92 25.83 -12.44
CA HIS A 45 39.49 24.76 -11.53
C HIS A 45 37.97 24.77 -11.47
N ASN A 46 37.35 23.62 -11.76
CA ASN A 46 35.91 23.44 -11.65
C ASN A 46 35.54 22.43 -10.54
N PRO A 47 35.07 22.90 -9.36
CA PRO A 47 34.63 22.05 -8.26
C PRO A 47 33.14 21.67 -8.31
N THR A 48 32.41 22.02 -9.37
CA THR A 48 30.96 21.83 -9.42
C THR A 48 30.57 20.40 -9.81
N LEU A 49 31.41 19.72 -10.61
CA LEU A 49 31.12 18.38 -11.10
C LEU A 49 30.98 17.34 -9.99
N ASP A 50 29.75 16.95 -9.67
CA ASP A 50 29.45 15.99 -8.61
C ASP A 50 28.48 14.86 -9.00
N ALA A 51 28.35 13.87 -8.12
CA ALA A 51 27.44 12.74 -8.30
C ALA A 51 26.86 12.28 -6.96
N GLY A 52 25.57 12.51 -6.77
CA GLY A 52 24.81 11.96 -5.66
C GLY A 52 24.44 10.50 -5.91
N VAL A 53 24.40 9.72 -4.83
CA VAL A 53 23.96 8.32 -4.85
C VAL A 53 23.06 8.04 -3.65
N TYR A 54 22.18 7.06 -3.79
CA TYR A 54 21.38 6.54 -2.67
C TYR A 54 21.37 5.02 -2.66
N ALA A 55 21.24 4.43 -1.47
CA ALA A 55 20.93 3.03 -1.33
C ALA A 55 19.41 2.82 -1.50
N PRO A 56 18.95 1.90 -2.38
CA PRO A 56 17.53 1.65 -2.52
C PRO A 56 16.91 1.05 -1.25
N ALA A 57 15.67 1.44 -0.96
CA ALA A 57 14.87 0.94 0.14
C ALA A 57 14.06 -0.30 -0.27
N LYS A 58 13.56 -1.02 0.73
CA LYS A 58 12.69 -2.19 0.58
C LYS A 58 11.51 -2.11 1.55
N LEU A 59 10.36 -2.64 1.15
CA LEU A 59 9.17 -2.75 1.99
C LEU A 59 8.60 -4.16 1.87
N SER A 60 8.36 -4.82 3.00
CA SER A 60 7.76 -6.16 3.02
C SER A 60 6.76 -6.36 4.16
N GLY A 61 5.93 -7.38 4.04
CA GLY A 61 4.93 -7.73 5.02
C GLY A 61 4.25 -9.06 4.69
N TYR A 62 3.22 -9.38 5.46
CA TYR A 62 2.43 -10.62 5.32
C TYR A 62 0.94 -10.33 5.24
N VAL A 63 0.21 -11.14 4.49
CA VAL A 63 -1.25 -11.23 4.53
C VAL A 63 -1.66 -12.56 5.17
N TYR A 64 -2.55 -12.49 6.16
CA TYR A 64 -2.94 -13.63 6.98
C TYR A 64 -4.41 -13.51 7.40
N LYS A 65 -4.99 -14.64 7.80
CA LYS A 65 -6.35 -14.72 8.32
C LYS A 65 -6.33 -14.38 9.81
N ASP A 66 -6.87 -13.22 10.17
CA ASP A 66 -6.97 -12.70 11.54
C ASP A 66 -8.12 -13.39 12.28
N VAL A 67 -7.87 -14.62 12.73
CA VAL A 67 -8.82 -15.44 13.48
C VAL A 67 -8.97 -14.91 14.89
N GLY A 68 -7.89 -14.36 15.46
CA GLY A 68 -7.88 -13.75 16.79
C GLY A 68 -8.60 -12.39 16.85
N ASN A 69 -8.77 -11.73 15.70
CA ASN A 69 -9.27 -10.36 15.59
C ASN A 69 -8.48 -9.38 16.46
N ASP A 70 -7.17 -9.59 16.54
CA ASP A 70 -6.24 -8.77 17.33
C ASP A 70 -5.29 -7.95 16.44
N GLY A 71 -5.27 -8.23 15.12
CA GLY A 71 -4.35 -7.60 14.17
C GLY A 71 -2.90 -8.04 14.31
N VAL A 72 -2.62 -9.08 15.11
CA VAL A 72 -1.27 -9.58 15.39
C VAL A 72 -1.07 -10.93 14.72
N ARG A 73 -0.26 -10.93 13.66
CA ARG A 73 0.14 -12.17 13.00
C ARG A 73 0.89 -13.08 13.98
N ASN A 74 0.26 -14.17 14.38
CA ASN A 74 0.85 -15.21 15.21
C ASN A 74 0.88 -16.56 14.46
N SER A 75 0.28 -17.62 14.99
CA SER A 75 0.11 -18.93 14.32
C SER A 75 -1.07 -18.93 13.34
N GLU A 76 -1.36 -17.78 12.76
CA GLU A 76 -2.52 -17.57 11.91
C GLU A 76 -2.26 -17.98 10.46
N PRO A 77 -3.25 -18.58 9.77
CA PRO A 77 -3.08 -19.04 8.40
C PRO A 77 -2.68 -17.91 7.45
N ALA A 78 -1.69 -18.17 6.61
CA ALA A 78 -1.30 -17.27 5.52
C ALA A 78 -2.37 -17.19 4.42
N ILE A 79 -2.43 -16.06 3.72
CA ILE A 79 -3.28 -15.88 2.54
C ILE A 79 -2.40 -15.60 1.32
N ALA A 80 -2.34 -16.59 0.43
CA ALA A 80 -1.59 -16.53 -0.82
C ALA A 80 -2.40 -15.88 -1.96
N GLY A 81 -1.72 -15.35 -2.98
CA GLY A 81 -2.35 -14.82 -4.19
C GLY A 81 -3.01 -13.45 -4.03
N VAL A 82 -2.85 -12.78 -2.89
CA VAL A 82 -3.40 -11.44 -2.67
C VAL A 82 -2.56 -10.43 -3.44
N VAL A 83 -3.21 -9.62 -4.27
CA VAL A 83 -2.55 -8.51 -4.98
C VAL A 83 -2.57 -7.26 -4.11
N LEU A 84 -1.38 -6.74 -3.85
CA LEU A 84 -1.15 -5.48 -3.14
C LEU A 84 -0.62 -4.44 -4.12
N THR A 85 -1.05 -3.20 -3.91
CA THR A 85 -0.62 -2.03 -4.66
C THR A 85 0.14 -1.10 -3.72
N LEU A 86 1.35 -0.72 -4.12
CA LEU A 86 2.11 0.37 -3.53
C LEU A 86 1.89 1.64 -4.37
N THR A 87 1.52 2.74 -3.74
CA THR A 87 1.42 4.07 -4.34
C THR A 87 2.20 5.09 -3.53
N GLY A 88 2.70 6.16 -4.13
CA GLY A 88 3.43 7.19 -3.40
C GLY A 88 4.16 8.18 -4.27
N THR A 89 5.12 8.88 -3.68
CA THR A 89 6.04 9.79 -4.36
C THR A 89 7.47 9.52 -3.91
N ASN A 90 8.41 9.47 -4.85
CA ASN A 90 9.84 9.39 -4.51
C ASN A 90 10.38 10.77 -4.03
N GLY A 91 11.66 10.83 -3.67
CA GLY A 91 12.35 12.02 -3.19
C GLY A 91 12.45 13.15 -4.23
N LEU A 92 12.22 12.84 -5.51
CA LEU A 92 12.11 13.81 -6.60
C LEU A 92 10.67 14.31 -6.80
N GLY A 93 9.73 13.90 -5.95
CA GLY A 93 8.30 14.22 -6.08
C GLY A 93 7.58 13.46 -7.19
N GLN A 94 8.23 12.50 -7.85
CA GLN A 94 7.63 11.73 -8.95
C GLN A 94 6.69 10.66 -8.39
N PRO A 95 5.49 10.48 -8.99
CA PRO A 95 4.56 9.45 -8.55
C PRO A 95 5.12 8.05 -8.83
N VAL A 96 4.91 7.14 -7.89
CA VAL A 96 5.30 5.73 -7.98
C VAL A 96 4.08 4.85 -7.77
N THR A 97 3.88 3.87 -8.64
CA THR A 97 2.91 2.79 -8.48
C THR A 97 3.58 1.46 -8.78
N ALA A 98 3.40 0.46 -7.90
CA ALA A 98 3.90 -0.89 -8.08
C ALA A 98 2.91 -1.90 -7.52
N THR A 99 2.99 -3.17 -7.94
CA THR A 99 2.20 -4.26 -7.38
C THR A 99 3.09 -5.40 -6.88
N ALA A 100 2.59 -6.13 -5.88
CA ALA A 100 3.20 -7.35 -5.37
C ALA A 100 2.08 -8.36 -5.07
N THR A 101 2.35 -9.65 -5.28
CA THR A 101 1.41 -10.72 -4.96
C THR A 101 1.96 -11.55 -3.82
N THR A 102 1.12 -11.91 -2.86
CA THR A 102 1.56 -12.77 -1.75
C THR A 102 1.89 -14.17 -2.22
N ASP A 103 2.98 -14.73 -1.66
CA ASP A 103 3.37 -16.12 -1.87
C ASP A 103 2.55 -17.10 -1.01
N ALA A 104 2.90 -18.38 -1.04
CA ALA A 104 2.25 -19.44 -0.26
C ALA A 104 2.30 -19.21 1.27
N ASN A 105 3.27 -18.43 1.75
CA ASN A 105 3.42 -18.05 3.16
C ASN A 105 2.73 -16.71 3.47
N GLY A 106 2.02 -16.13 2.51
CA GLY A 106 1.36 -14.84 2.63
C GLY A 106 2.33 -13.66 2.53
N PHE A 107 3.60 -13.90 2.20
CA PHE A 107 4.63 -12.86 2.18
C PHE A 107 4.58 -12.05 0.88
N TYR A 108 4.78 -10.74 0.99
CA TYR A 108 4.96 -9.85 -0.16
C TYR A 108 6.14 -8.89 0.07
N GLN A 109 6.74 -8.41 -1.03
CA GLN A 109 7.80 -7.41 -0.97
C GLN A 109 7.80 -6.45 -2.16
N PHE A 110 8.26 -5.23 -1.90
CA PHE A 110 8.66 -4.23 -2.88
C PHE A 110 10.14 -3.94 -2.67
N ILE A 111 10.93 -4.05 -3.74
CA ILE A 111 12.38 -3.83 -3.72
C ILE A 111 12.75 -2.66 -4.64
N ASN A 112 13.98 -2.17 -4.49
CA ASN A 112 14.54 -1.10 -5.32
C ASN A 112 13.71 0.20 -5.26
N LEU A 113 13.16 0.52 -4.08
CA LEU A 113 12.41 1.76 -3.89
C LEU A 113 13.39 2.91 -3.74
N ALA A 114 13.23 3.96 -4.55
CA ALA A 114 13.87 5.23 -4.27
C ALA A 114 13.42 5.75 -2.89
N PRO A 115 14.24 6.53 -2.16
CA PRO A 115 13.78 7.22 -0.97
C PRO A 115 12.51 8.01 -1.28
N GLY A 116 11.53 8.00 -0.37
CA GLY A 116 10.21 8.56 -0.67
C GLY A 116 9.15 8.28 0.38
N THR A 117 7.92 8.67 0.05
CA THR A 117 6.74 8.38 0.88
C THR A 117 5.81 7.46 0.11
N TYR A 118 5.59 6.27 0.65
CA TYR A 118 4.82 5.21 0.03
C TYR A 118 3.64 4.78 0.86
N THR A 119 2.70 4.10 0.22
CA THR A 119 1.48 3.61 0.81
C THR A 119 1.13 2.27 0.19
N VAL A 120 0.90 1.24 1.02
CA VAL A 120 0.46 -0.08 0.55
C VAL A 120 -1.03 -0.29 0.83
N SER A 121 -1.75 -0.80 -0.17
CA SER A 121 -3.16 -1.20 -0.09
C SER A 121 -3.37 -2.58 -0.74
N GLY A 122 -4.33 -3.36 -0.25
CA GLY A 122 -4.77 -4.62 -0.88
C GLY A 122 -5.99 -4.41 -1.79
N ALA A 123 -6.14 -5.24 -2.82
CA ALA A 123 -7.36 -5.28 -3.63
C ALA A 123 -8.59 -5.65 -2.75
N ALA A 124 -9.68 -4.91 -2.93
CA ALA A 124 -10.78 -4.79 -1.98
C ALA A 124 -11.61 -6.07 -1.77
N GLY A 125 -11.92 -6.38 -0.50
CA GLY A 125 -13.03 -7.25 -0.11
C GLY A 125 -12.79 -8.03 1.19
N GLY A 126 -12.68 -7.37 2.36
CA GLY A 126 -12.78 -8.07 3.66
C GLY A 126 -11.72 -7.78 4.73
N LEU A 127 -10.72 -6.92 4.46
CA LEU A 127 -9.74 -6.53 5.49
C LEU A 127 -10.38 -5.57 6.53
N HIS A 128 -11.15 -6.12 7.46
CA HIS A 128 -11.63 -5.43 8.65
C HIS A 128 -10.48 -5.30 9.65
N ARG A 129 -10.09 -4.06 10.01
CA ARG A 129 -8.93 -3.78 10.87
C ARG A 129 -9.32 -3.63 12.34
N ARG A 130 -8.47 -4.16 13.24
CA ARG A 130 -7.79 -3.36 14.28
C ARG A 130 -6.28 -3.65 14.29
N GLN A 131 -5.56 -2.84 15.05
CA GLN A 131 -4.15 -2.44 14.89
C GLN A 131 -3.14 -3.59 14.87
N GLY A 132 -2.52 -3.86 13.72
CA GLY A 132 -1.28 -4.62 13.65
C GLY A 132 -0.05 -3.81 14.01
N HIS A 133 0.94 -4.53 14.54
CA HIS A 133 2.22 -3.99 14.97
C HIS A 133 2.91 -3.16 13.88
N ARG A 134 3.54 -2.08 14.35
CA ARG A 134 4.11 -0.98 13.58
C ARG A 134 5.33 -1.43 12.78
N GLY A 135 5.37 -1.14 11.49
CA GLY A 135 6.66 -0.99 10.79
C GLY A 135 7.48 0.12 11.45
N GLN A 136 8.80 -0.05 11.54
CA GLN A 136 9.71 0.72 12.40
C GLN A 136 9.77 2.25 12.14
N HIS A 137 9.08 2.80 11.13
CA HIS A 137 9.21 4.22 10.71
C HIS A 137 7.90 4.99 10.39
N GLY A 138 6.71 4.53 10.80
CA GLY A 138 5.43 5.25 10.55
C GLY A 138 4.90 6.05 11.73
N ARG A 139 4.88 7.40 11.67
CA ARG A 139 4.15 8.25 12.65
C ARG A 139 2.65 8.28 12.34
N GLN A 140 1.82 8.22 13.40
CA GLN A 140 0.36 8.20 13.31
C GLN A 140 -0.23 9.57 12.93
N GLN A 141 -1.26 9.57 12.08
CA GLN A 141 -2.33 10.56 12.18
C GLN A 141 -3.66 9.83 12.29
N ARG A 142 -4.40 10.14 13.36
CA ARG A 142 -5.71 9.58 13.64
C ARG A 142 -6.70 10.04 12.58
N GLY A 143 -7.44 9.07 12.05
CA GLY A 143 -8.58 9.30 11.16
C GLY A 143 -8.20 9.18 9.69
N GLN A 144 -8.90 8.26 9.02
CA GLN A 144 -8.98 8.08 7.57
C GLN A 144 -7.93 7.14 6.91
N ARG A 145 -8.45 5.97 6.52
CA ARG A 145 -8.25 5.26 5.24
C ARG A 145 -7.11 4.25 5.10
N ARG A 146 -7.51 2.97 4.96
CA ARG A 146 -7.13 1.95 3.93
C ARG A 146 -5.64 1.63 3.67
N ALA A 147 -4.70 2.35 4.24
CA ALA A 147 -3.36 2.53 3.68
C ALA A 147 -2.35 2.81 4.81
N GLN A 148 -1.22 2.11 4.83
CA GLN A 148 -0.13 2.43 5.74
C GLN A 148 0.83 3.40 5.05
N ARG A 149 1.03 4.62 5.57
CA ARG A 149 2.02 5.57 5.04
C ARG A 149 3.40 5.23 5.59
N HIS A 150 4.38 5.08 4.71
CA HIS A 150 5.77 4.77 5.04
C HIS A 150 6.69 5.85 4.48
N HIS A 151 7.57 6.36 5.33
CA HIS A 151 8.71 7.14 4.89
C HIS A 151 9.90 6.18 4.73
N ALA A 152 10.35 5.98 3.49
CA ALA A 152 11.50 5.17 3.18
C ALA A 152 12.70 6.09 2.97
N GLY A 153 13.63 6.11 3.92
CA GLY A 153 14.94 6.74 3.75
C GLY A 153 15.88 5.88 2.90
N PRO A 154 17.05 6.39 2.50
CA PRO A 154 18.08 5.61 1.81
C PRO A 154 18.42 4.32 2.57
N GLY A 155 18.36 3.18 1.90
CA GLY A 155 18.66 1.86 2.44
C GLY A 155 17.64 1.32 3.47
N ALA A 156 16.51 2.00 3.68
CA ALA A 156 15.54 1.60 4.69
C ALA A 156 14.87 0.27 4.34
N ASN A 157 14.78 -0.64 5.33
CA ASN A 157 14.05 -1.89 5.23
C ASN A 157 12.79 -1.80 6.11
N SER A 158 11.66 -1.45 5.50
CA SER A 158 10.37 -1.47 6.19
C SER A 158 9.83 -2.89 6.21
N VAL A 159 9.82 -3.52 7.38
CA VAL A 159 9.26 -4.86 7.60
C VAL A 159 7.96 -4.80 8.41
N GLU A 160 7.28 -5.93 8.56
CA GLU A 160 6.06 -6.08 9.37
C GLU A 160 4.87 -5.23 8.91
N ASN A 161 4.81 -4.91 7.61
CA ASN A 161 3.69 -4.17 7.03
C ASN A 161 2.51 -5.13 6.77
N ASN A 162 1.98 -5.74 7.83
CA ASN A 162 1.08 -6.87 7.70
C ASN A 162 -0.39 -6.45 7.49
N PHE A 163 -1.16 -7.32 6.83
CA PHE A 163 -2.61 -7.18 6.62
C PHE A 163 -3.34 -8.43 7.14
N GLY A 164 -4.17 -8.26 8.16
CA GLY A 164 -5.05 -9.31 8.68
C GLY A 164 -6.43 -9.27 8.03
N GLU A 165 -6.96 -10.42 7.60
CA GLU A 165 -8.32 -10.59 7.10
C GLU A 165 -9.21 -11.29 8.12
N ILE A 166 -10.28 -10.61 8.54
CA ILE A 166 -11.33 -11.24 9.32
C ILE A 166 -12.27 -11.94 8.35
N VAL A 167 -12.22 -13.26 8.32
CA VAL A 167 -13.23 -14.05 7.61
C VAL A 167 -14.50 -14.00 8.43
N THR A 168 -15.38 -13.05 8.10
CA THR A 168 -16.74 -13.06 8.64
C THR A 168 -17.42 -14.29 8.04
N ALA A 169 -18.04 -15.14 8.86
CA ALA A 169 -18.93 -16.15 8.32
C ALA A 169 -19.95 -15.45 7.42
N SER A 170 -20.01 -15.83 6.14
CA SER A 170 -21.08 -15.37 5.27
C SER A 170 -22.41 -15.83 5.88
N LEU A 171 -23.26 -14.88 6.29
CA LEU A 171 -24.67 -15.15 6.60
C LEU A 171 -25.39 -15.38 5.26
N GLY A 172 -25.11 -16.53 4.64
CA GLY A 172 -25.55 -16.87 3.29
C GLY A 172 -26.44 -18.10 3.17
N ASP A 173 -26.50 -18.98 4.19
CA ASP A 173 -27.37 -20.16 4.18
C ASP A 173 -28.25 -20.21 5.43
N ARG A 174 -29.35 -19.45 5.40
CA ARG A 174 -30.62 -19.95 5.93
C ARG A 174 -31.62 -19.86 4.78
N PRO A 175 -32.17 -20.98 4.27
CA PRO A 175 -33.39 -20.88 3.49
C PRO A 175 -34.40 -20.16 4.38
N GLY A 176 -34.87 -19.00 3.93
CA GLY A 176 -35.80 -18.18 4.70
C GLY A 176 -37.02 -19.01 5.10
N PRO A 177 -37.69 -18.70 6.22
CA PRO A 177 -38.93 -19.39 6.55
C PRO A 177 -39.89 -19.18 5.38
N THR A 178 -40.29 -20.28 4.74
CA THR A 178 -41.38 -20.30 3.77
C THR A 178 -42.56 -19.58 4.40
N PRO A 179 -43.12 -18.50 3.82
CA PRO A 179 -44.34 -17.93 4.35
C PRO A 179 -45.48 -18.91 4.07
N THR A 180 -45.77 -19.77 5.04
CA THR A 180 -47.03 -20.52 5.07
C THR A 180 -48.14 -19.51 5.35
N ALA A 181 -48.74 -18.98 4.29
CA ALA A 181 -49.96 -18.20 4.38
C ALA A 181 -51.13 -19.12 4.76
N THR A 182 -51.31 -19.39 6.05
CA THR A 182 -52.59 -19.88 6.56
C THR A 182 -53.52 -18.67 6.67
N ALA A 183 -54.32 -18.44 5.62
CA ALA A 183 -55.41 -17.49 5.65
C ALA A 183 -56.49 -17.99 6.64
N SER A 184 -56.38 -17.59 7.91
CA SER A 184 -57.45 -17.72 8.88
C SER A 184 -58.52 -16.65 8.59
N ARG A 185 -59.52 -16.99 7.76
CA ARG A 185 -60.70 -16.15 7.54
C ARG A 185 -61.47 -16.04 8.86
N ARG A 186 -61.39 -14.87 9.50
CA ARG A 186 -62.37 -14.43 10.50
C ARG A 186 -63.76 -14.38 9.84
N PRO A 187 -64.81 -14.97 10.44
CA PRO A 187 -66.16 -14.86 9.89
C PRO A 187 -66.72 -13.46 10.13
N VAL A 188 -67.15 -12.80 9.05
CA VAL A 188 -68.05 -11.65 9.12
C VAL A 188 -69.42 -12.15 9.58
N ARG A 189 -69.92 -11.59 10.68
CA ARG A 189 -71.25 -11.89 11.23
C ARG A 189 -72.32 -11.55 10.19
N SER A 190 -73.13 -12.54 9.88
CA SER A 190 -74.37 -12.45 9.11
C SER A 190 -75.36 -11.54 9.85
N ALA A 191 -75.77 -10.44 9.23
CA ALA A 191 -76.98 -9.74 9.65
C ALA A 191 -78.18 -10.49 9.05
N SER A 192 -78.94 -11.11 9.95
CA SER A 192 -80.18 -11.83 9.69
C SER A 192 -81.26 -10.88 9.16
N SER A 193 -81.73 -11.13 7.94
CA SER A 193 -83.01 -10.60 7.45
C SER A 193 -84.13 -11.47 8.04
N ALA A 194 -85.07 -10.85 8.76
CA ALA A 194 -86.33 -11.49 9.15
C ALA A 194 -87.46 -10.85 8.34
N PRO A 195 -88.34 -11.65 7.70
CA PRO A 195 -89.56 -11.16 7.08
C PRO A 195 -90.74 -11.31 8.06
N LEU A 196 -91.71 -10.39 8.01
CA LEU A 196 -93.13 -10.78 8.15
C LEU A 196 -94.08 -9.66 7.69
N SER A 197 -94.95 -10.03 6.75
CA SER A 197 -96.13 -9.28 6.34
C SER A 197 -97.20 -9.24 7.42
N ARG A 198 -97.93 -8.12 7.50
CA ARG A 198 -99.39 -8.12 7.34
C ARG A 198 -99.89 -6.72 6.96
#